data_AF-V7B4A3-F1
#
_entry.id   AF-V7B4A3-F1
#
_cell.length_a   1.000
_cell.length_b   1.000
_cell.length_c   1.000
_cell.angle_alpha   90.00
_cell.angle_beta   90.00
_cell.angle_gamma   90.00
#
_symmetry.space_group_name_H-M   'P 1'
#
loop_
_entity.id
_entity.type
_entity.pdbx_description
1 polymer ?
#
loop_
_entity_poly.entity_id
_entity_poly.type
_entity_poly.pdbx_seq_one_letter_code
_entity_poly.pdbx_strand_id
1 'polypeptide(L)'
;MVLKQQSKVIFAEAGKDFVDVLFSFLTLPLGTIASLVRKESKLQPPEVALSSIYQSVENLPRECLRTDTCEEMLLLPRNSMEDFCSSLKINIDDNEPTHYFVCNHFQCGYKAPVLISTFKNKSCECGSMLEKPISLETSDVFDGFIKSNHSFMITDDLKVFPNSLDKVVNVLKDSGIRNTSSLSEMTVNITEIQVVDLFKFCFCSKTVLTDLFLRELPRDISHESGRITYWKHKANSCDEIVVKVVLRKSKGKILLAEGKEDFADLIFSLLTIPLGGALQLMGGCSYVGSVDGLYKSVVDLDEHYFTTKEVKNKFVDPLLAPQYKLSNLLPLSCDNFPNYFCYLISNGLGFETCCLTSMYKEDESFSGCVSSKFVDPLSDPSKNGERYIKGPTTYIATDDLVVTPSSSISVMSLLISMNIPVADLLEKEVRIGMVEAVLILQASLTSTSALTLGLSHLLTKVKEN
;
A
#
# COMPACT_ATOMS: atom_id res chain seq x y z
N MET A 1 18.01 12.60 -21.80
CA MET A 1 18.90 13.78 -21.92
C MET A 1 19.82 13.86 -20.71
N VAL A 2 21.13 13.85 -20.92
CA VAL A 2 22.13 13.86 -19.83
C VAL A 2 23.13 15.01 -19.98
N LEU A 3 23.65 15.49 -18.86
CA LEU A 3 24.72 16.47 -18.79
C LEU A 3 26.05 15.74 -18.55
N LYS A 4 26.85 15.58 -19.62
CA LYS A 4 28.06 14.73 -19.61
C LYS A 4 29.06 15.08 -18.52
N GLN A 5 29.28 16.38 -18.29
CA GLN A 5 30.31 16.85 -17.36
C GLN A 5 29.99 16.54 -15.89
N GLN A 6 28.72 16.29 -15.56
CA GLN A 6 28.25 16.09 -14.19
C GLN A 6 27.68 14.68 -13.97
N SER A 7 27.70 13.81 -14.99
CA SER A 7 27.04 12.50 -14.97
C SER A 7 25.63 12.59 -14.39
N LYS A 8 24.83 13.54 -14.90
CA LYS A 8 23.51 13.88 -14.38
C LYS A 8 22.44 13.75 -15.46
N VAL A 9 21.33 13.09 -15.14
CA VAL A 9 20.12 13.09 -15.96
C VAL A 9 19.39 14.40 -15.77
N ILE A 10 18.97 15.03 -16.87
CA ILE A 10 18.13 16.23 -16.82
C ILE A 10 16.66 15.83 -16.92
N PHE A 11 16.33 15.06 -17.96
CA PHE A 11 15.05 14.40 -18.13
C PHE A 11 15.21 13.18 -19.04
N ALA A 12 14.29 12.24 -18.94
CA ALA A 12 14.05 11.16 -19.89
C ALA A 12 12.78 11.45 -20.71
N GLU A 13 12.69 10.88 -21.90
CA GLU A 13 11.45 10.80 -22.66
C GLU A 13 11.00 9.35 -22.69
N ALA A 14 9.71 9.09 -22.46
CA ALA A 14 9.14 7.75 -22.46
C ALA A 14 7.71 7.72 -22.99
N GLY A 15 7.31 6.59 -23.56
CA GLY A 15 5.93 6.31 -23.97
C GLY A 15 5.09 5.67 -22.87
N LYS A 16 3.86 5.26 -23.22
CA LYS A 16 2.87 4.64 -22.33
C LYS A 16 3.46 3.57 -21.42
N ASP A 17 4.16 2.59 -21.98
CA ASP A 17 4.56 1.38 -21.25
C ASP A 17 5.36 1.69 -19.98
N PHE A 18 6.30 2.63 -20.04
CA PHE A 18 7.14 2.96 -18.88
C PHE A 18 6.45 3.90 -17.90
N VAL A 19 5.61 4.81 -18.39
CA VAL A 19 4.84 5.69 -17.50
C VAL A 19 3.77 4.90 -16.75
N ASP A 20 3.16 3.89 -17.38
CA ASP A 20 2.26 2.97 -16.70
C ASP A 20 2.99 2.19 -15.58
N VAL A 21 4.24 1.76 -15.81
CA VAL A 21 5.08 1.14 -14.77
C VAL A 21 5.36 2.11 -13.62
N LEU A 22 5.66 3.39 -13.91
CA LEU A 22 5.86 4.38 -12.84
C LEU A 22 4.57 4.61 -12.05
N PHE A 23 3.43 4.75 -12.72
CA PHE A 23 2.16 5.01 -12.05
C PHE A 23 1.68 3.79 -11.24
N SER A 24 2.02 2.56 -11.66
CA SER A 24 1.69 1.35 -10.91
C SER A 24 2.29 1.34 -9.50
N PHE A 25 3.42 2.01 -9.26
CA PHE A 25 4.04 2.13 -7.93
C PHE A 25 3.08 2.74 -6.90
N LEU A 26 2.23 3.67 -7.32
CA LEU A 26 1.25 4.33 -6.45
C LEU A 26 0.06 3.41 -6.09
N THR A 27 -0.13 2.32 -6.84
CA THR A 27 -1.21 1.36 -6.61
C THR A 27 -0.83 0.26 -5.62
N LEU A 28 0.48 0.07 -5.38
CA LEU A 28 0.98 -0.99 -4.51
C LEU A 28 0.60 -0.73 -3.04
N PRO A 29 -0.04 -1.69 -2.37
CA PRO A 29 -0.25 -1.63 -0.92
C PRO A 29 1.08 -1.62 -0.15
N LEU A 30 1.13 -0.92 0.98
CA LEU A 30 2.37 -0.77 1.76
C LEU A 30 2.95 -2.12 2.24
N GLY A 31 2.15 -3.16 2.44
CA GLY A 31 2.61 -4.51 2.74
C GLY A 31 3.39 -5.12 1.58
N THR A 32 2.88 -4.99 0.34
CA THR A 32 3.59 -5.39 -0.88
C THR A 32 4.90 -4.62 -1.00
N ILE A 33 4.90 -3.31 -0.72
CA ILE A 33 6.11 -2.49 -0.73
C ILE A 33 7.12 -2.99 0.30
N ALA A 34 6.69 -3.27 1.53
CA ALA A 34 7.55 -3.80 2.58
C ALA A 34 8.20 -5.13 2.17
N SER A 35 7.46 -6.00 1.48
CA SER A 35 7.99 -7.25 0.90
C SER A 35 9.01 -6.98 -0.23
N LEU A 36 8.65 -6.17 -1.23
CA LEU A 36 9.49 -5.88 -2.39
C LEU A 36 10.81 -5.21 -2.02
N VAL A 37 10.77 -4.28 -1.07
CA VAL A 37 11.94 -3.54 -0.61
C VAL A 37 12.95 -4.47 0.08
N ARG A 38 12.49 -5.54 0.76
CA ARG A 38 13.31 -6.57 1.42
C ARG A 38 13.99 -7.55 0.47
N LYS A 39 13.50 -7.73 -0.76
CA LYS A 39 14.12 -8.64 -1.73
C LYS A 39 15.58 -8.27 -1.97
N GLU A 40 16.46 -9.26 -2.06
CA GLU A 40 17.87 -9.04 -2.35
C GLU A 40 18.04 -8.20 -3.62
N SER A 41 18.73 -7.07 -3.47
CA SER A 41 19.07 -6.17 -4.57
C SER A 41 20.42 -5.55 -4.29
N LYS A 42 20.97 -4.82 -5.27
CA LYS A 42 22.23 -4.11 -5.10
C LYS A 42 22.17 -3.00 -4.03
N LEU A 43 20.97 -2.57 -3.68
CA LEU A 43 20.70 -1.55 -2.67
C LEU A 43 20.25 -2.19 -1.34
N GLN A 44 20.86 -1.78 -0.22
CA GLN A 44 20.24 -2.01 1.08
C GLN A 44 19.18 -0.93 1.29
N PRO A 45 17.91 -1.32 1.49
CA PRO A 45 16.85 -0.36 1.67
C PRO A 45 17.02 0.37 3.01
N PRO A 46 16.43 1.57 3.13
CA PRO A 46 16.43 2.28 4.39
C PRO A 46 15.59 1.52 5.42
N GLU A 47 16.15 1.36 6.61
CA GLU A 47 15.41 0.79 7.73
C GLU A 47 14.35 1.81 8.17
N VAL A 48 13.08 1.47 7.99
CA VAL A 48 11.92 2.30 8.32
C VAL A 48 10.89 1.46 9.07
N ALA A 49 10.04 2.07 9.89
CA ALA A 49 9.11 1.32 10.73
C ALA A 49 8.13 0.45 9.92
N LEU A 50 7.86 0.76 8.65
CA LEU A 50 7.03 -0.08 7.78
C LEU A 50 7.53 -1.54 7.72
N SER A 51 8.85 -1.77 7.68
CA SER A 51 9.40 -3.14 7.69
C SER A 51 9.16 -3.85 9.02
N SER A 52 9.22 -3.12 10.13
CA SER A 52 8.93 -3.63 11.47
C SER A 52 7.46 -4.02 11.63
N ILE A 53 6.52 -3.26 11.04
CA ILE A 53 5.10 -3.63 11.02
C ILE A 53 4.91 -4.96 10.27
N TYR A 54 5.49 -5.08 9.07
CA TYR A 54 5.39 -6.30 8.27
C TYR A 54 5.97 -7.52 9.00
N GLN A 55 7.17 -7.40 9.57
CA GLN A 55 7.79 -8.45 10.37
C GLN A 55 6.98 -8.79 11.63
N SER A 56 6.26 -7.82 12.20
CA SER A 56 5.39 -8.08 13.35
C SER A 56 4.24 -9.00 12.98
N VAL A 57 3.68 -8.88 11.77
CA VAL A 57 2.66 -9.80 11.26
C VAL A 57 3.25 -11.20 11.07
N GLU A 58 4.43 -11.32 10.46
CA GLU A 58 5.12 -12.62 10.25
C GLU A 58 5.37 -13.38 11.56
N ASN A 59 5.62 -12.64 12.65
CA ASN A 59 5.94 -13.22 13.96
C ASN A 59 4.74 -13.28 14.91
N LEU A 60 3.55 -12.81 14.50
CA LEU A 60 2.39 -12.74 15.38
C LEU A 60 1.82 -14.15 15.60
N PRO A 61 1.54 -14.58 16.84
CA PRO A 61 0.87 -15.85 17.09
C PRO A 61 -0.50 -15.88 16.41
N ARG A 62 -0.84 -16.98 15.73
CA ARG A 62 -2.10 -17.12 14.98
C ARG A 62 -3.34 -16.90 15.84
N GLU A 63 -3.26 -17.20 17.13
CA GLU A 63 -4.34 -17.00 18.09
C GLU A 63 -4.67 -15.52 18.31
N CYS A 64 -3.76 -14.61 17.97
CA CYS A 64 -3.94 -13.17 18.02
C CYS A 64 -4.68 -12.62 16.79
N LEU A 65 -4.70 -13.37 15.70
CA LEU A 65 -5.44 -13.02 14.50
C LEU A 65 -6.88 -13.48 14.64
N ARG A 66 -7.80 -12.72 14.03
CA ARG A 66 -9.23 -13.02 14.09
C ARG A 66 -9.57 -14.28 13.30
N THR A 67 -8.99 -14.41 12.11
CA THR A 67 -9.14 -15.56 11.22
C THR A 67 -7.79 -15.94 10.64
N ASP A 68 -7.63 -17.19 10.22
CA ASP A 68 -6.40 -17.66 9.54
C ASP A 68 -6.10 -16.87 8.24
N THR A 69 -7.12 -16.22 7.67
CA THR A 69 -7.01 -15.39 6.47
C THR A 69 -6.40 -14.02 6.75
N CYS A 70 -6.46 -13.52 7.99
CA CYS A 70 -5.97 -12.19 8.32
C CYS A 70 -4.45 -12.06 8.13
N GLU A 71 -3.70 -13.15 8.35
CA GLU A 71 -2.25 -13.20 8.08
C GLU A 71 -1.96 -12.93 6.60
N GLU A 72 -2.64 -13.67 5.72
CA GLU A 72 -2.52 -13.53 4.26
C GLU A 72 -2.94 -12.13 3.78
N MET A 73 -4.05 -11.59 4.31
CA MET A 73 -4.50 -10.23 3.97
C MET A 73 -3.47 -9.15 4.30
N LEU A 74 -2.73 -9.30 5.41
CA LEU A 74 -1.79 -8.28 5.86
C LEU A 74 -0.41 -8.43 5.20
N LEU A 75 0.04 -9.66 4.94
CA LEU A 75 1.32 -9.94 4.29
C LEU A 75 1.25 -9.83 2.76
N LEU A 76 0.13 -10.23 2.16
CA LEU A 76 -0.12 -10.21 0.71
C LEU A 76 -1.39 -9.41 0.39
N PRO A 77 -1.43 -8.11 0.76
CA PRO A 77 -2.58 -7.25 0.50
C PRO A 77 -2.86 -7.15 -1.01
N ARG A 78 -4.14 -7.19 -1.38
CA ARG A 78 -4.57 -7.08 -2.79
C ARG A 78 -4.48 -5.65 -3.27
N ASN A 79 -4.16 -5.49 -4.55
CA ASN A 79 -4.13 -4.21 -5.24
C ASN A 79 -5.52 -3.90 -5.83
N SER A 80 -6.11 -2.74 -5.49
CA SER A 80 -7.42 -2.33 -6.02
C SER A 80 -7.43 -1.99 -7.51
N MET A 81 -6.25 -1.91 -8.12
CA MET A 81 -6.05 -1.65 -9.55
C MET A 81 -5.31 -2.82 -10.23
N GLU A 82 -5.31 -4.02 -9.64
CA GLU A 82 -4.67 -5.24 -10.16
C GLU A 82 -4.99 -5.49 -11.64
N ASP A 83 -6.24 -5.36 -12.04
CA ASP A 83 -6.69 -5.58 -13.41
C ASP A 83 -5.97 -4.66 -14.42
N PHE A 84 -5.74 -3.41 -14.07
CA PHE A 84 -4.98 -2.47 -14.91
C PHE A 84 -3.48 -2.84 -14.93
N CYS A 85 -2.94 -3.26 -13.77
CA CYS A 85 -1.56 -3.71 -13.65
C CYS A 85 -1.25 -4.99 -14.46
N SER A 86 -2.26 -5.82 -14.74
CA SER A 86 -2.11 -7.04 -15.55
C SER A 86 -1.62 -6.79 -16.98
N SER A 87 -1.87 -5.58 -17.49
CA SER A 87 -1.47 -5.15 -18.84
C SER A 87 -0.07 -4.52 -18.91
N LEU A 88 0.62 -4.37 -17.76
CA LEU A 88 1.95 -3.80 -17.70
C LEU A 88 2.97 -4.70 -18.38
N LYS A 89 3.91 -4.10 -19.13
CA LYS A 89 5.05 -4.84 -19.70
C LYS A 89 6.00 -5.38 -18.64
N ILE A 90 6.12 -4.67 -17.52
CA ILE A 90 6.90 -5.08 -16.34
C ILE A 90 6.03 -4.79 -15.12
N ASN A 91 5.52 -5.84 -14.47
CA ASN A 91 4.84 -5.70 -13.20
C ASN A 91 5.80 -6.12 -12.08
N ILE A 92 6.02 -5.24 -11.11
CA ILE A 92 6.86 -5.54 -9.94
C ILE A 92 6.05 -6.08 -8.75
N ASP A 93 4.72 -6.03 -8.83
CA ASP A 93 3.86 -6.73 -7.87
C ASP A 93 4.06 -8.24 -8.05
N ASP A 94 4.58 -8.88 -7.00
CA ASP A 94 4.93 -10.30 -7.00
C ASP A 94 3.83 -11.18 -6.43
N ASN A 95 2.68 -10.59 -6.08
CA ASN A 95 1.52 -11.34 -5.64
C ASN A 95 0.93 -12.15 -6.81
N GLU A 96 0.49 -13.38 -6.51
CA GLU A 96 -0.27 -14.16 -7.49
C GLU A 96 -1.61 -13.47 -7.80
N PRO A 97 -2.09 -13.57 -9.06
CA PRO A 97 -3.38 -13.02 -9.45
C PRO A 97 -4.51 -13.44 -8.50
N THR A 98 -5.50 -12.56 -8.31
CA THR A 98 -6.65 -12.87 -7.46
C THR A 98 -7.43 -14.07 -8.00
N HIS A 99 -7.47 -15.14 -7.20
CA HIS A 99 -8.24 -16.33 -7.49
C HIS A 99 -9.60 -16.27 -6.79
N TYR A 100 -10.63 -16.85 -7.44
CA TYR A 100 -11.96 -16.94 -6.88
C TYR A 100 -12.30 -18.40 -6.56
N PHE A 101 -12.97 -18.61 -5.43
CA PHE A 101 -13.34 -19.92 -4.92
C PHE A 101 -14.83 -19.99 -4.62
N VAL A 102 -15.42 -21.14 -4.95
CA VAL A 102 -16.80 -21.51 -4.63
C VAL A 102 -16.85 -22.79 -3.80
N CYS A 103 -18.04 -23.14 -3.33
CA CYS A 103 -18.23 -24.34 -2.53
C CYS A 103 -17.91 -25.62 -3.31
N ASN A 104 -17.18 -26.54 -2.68
CA ASN A 104 -16.91 -27.87 -3.24
C ASN A 104 -18.18 -28.71 -3.38
N HIS A 105 -19.21 -28.44 -2.59
CA HIS A 105 -20.46 -29.18 -2.65
C HIS A 105 -21.28 -28.75 -3.87
N PHE A 106 -21.50 -29.67 -4.80
CA PHE A 106 -22.12 -29.40 -6.10
C PHE A 106 -23.45 -28.65 -5.98
N GLN A 107 -24.32 -29.00 -5.03
CA GLN A 107 -25.64 -28.34 -4.90
C GLN A 107 -25.55 -26.84 -4.55
N CYS A 108 -24.47 -26.40 -3.91
CA CYS A 108 -24.26 -25.00 -3.56
C CYS A 108 -23.88 -24.13 -4.76
N GLY A 109 -23.43 -24.73 -5.86
CA GLY A 109 -23.12 -24.01 -7.11
C GLY A 109 -24.35 -23.53 -7.88
N TYR A 110 -25.55 -24.03 -7.53
CA TYR A 110 -26.81 -23.75 -8.24
C TYR A 110 -27.83 -22.99 -7.38
N LYS A 111 -27.59 -22.91 -6.06
CA LYS A 111 -28.51 -22.26 -5.13
C LYS A 111 -28.15 -20.79 -5.01
N ALA A 112 -29.08 -19.91 -5.35
CA ALA A 112 -28.90 -18.48 -5.16
C ALA A 112 -28.95 -18.11 -3.65
N PRO A 113 -28.02 -17.27 -3.14
CA PRO A 113 -26.81 -16.81 -3.81
C PRO A 113 -25.67 -17.83 -3.74
N VAL A 114 -24.88 -17.93 -4.81
CA VAL A 114 -23.64 -18.73 -4.80
C VAL A 114 -22.61 -17.98 -3.96
N LEU A 115 -22.13 -18.62 -2.89
CA LEU A 115 -21.09 -18.03 -2.05
C LEU A 115 -19.74 -18.09 -2.73
N ILE A 116 -19.06 -16.94 -2.79
CA ILE A 116 -17.76 -16.77 -3.42
C ILE A 116 -16.76 -16.14 -2.44
N SER A 117 -15.49 -16.49 -2.57
CA SER A 117 -14.40 -15.98 -1.73
C SER A 117 -13.14 -15.85 -2.56
N THR A 118 -12.29 -14.87 -2.25
CA THR A 118 -10.93 -14.76 -2.81
C THR A 118 -9.89 -15.48 -1.94
N PHE A 119 -10.32 -16.08 -0.84
CA PHE A 119 -9.50 -16.84 0.09
C PHE A 119 -10.04 -18.25 0.27
N LYS A 120 -9.14 -19.22 0.41
CA LYS A 120 -9.50 -20.61 0.71
C LYS A 120 -10.02 -20.74 2.15
N ASN A 121 -10.63 -21.88 2.47
CA ASN A 121 -11.00 -22.28 3.83
C ASN A 121 -12.11 -21.45 4.48
N LYS A 122 -12.94 -20.75 3.69
CA LYS A 122 -14.17 -20.13 4.19
C LYS A 122 -15.32 -21.13 4.16
N SER A 123 -16.12 -21.17 5.21
CA SER A 123 -17.22 -22.13 5.31
C SER A 123 -18.42 -21.66 4.49
N CYS A 124 -18.98 -22.57 3.69
CA CYS A 124 -20.27 -22.42 3.05
C CYS A 124 -21.41 -22.77 4.03
N GLU A 125 -22.64 -22.35 3.72
CA GLU A 125 -23.85 -22.71 4.49
C GLU A 125 -24.06 -24.23 4.64
N CYS A 126 -23.56 -25.03 3.71
CA CYS A 126 -23.65 -26.50 3.78
C CYS A 126 -22.60 -27.14 4.69
N GLY A 127 -21.70 -26.35 5.30
CA GLY A 127 -20.60 -26.82 6.13
C GLY A 127 -19.33 -27.24 5.36
N SER A 128 -19.38 -27.30 4.03
CA SER A 128 -18.18 -27.51 3.19
C SER A 128 -17.39 -26.21 2.98
N MET A 129 -16.11 -26.30 2.65
CA MET A 129 -15.27 -25.14 2.40
C MET A 129 -15.40 -24.60 0.97
N LEU A 130 -15.17 -23.29 0.83
CA LEU A 130 -14.97 -22.59 -0.44
C LEU A 130 -13.52 -22.81 -0.90
N GLU A 131 -13.31 -23.86 -1.68
CA GLU A 131 -11.98 -24.28 -2.17
C GLU A 131 -11.98 -24.61 -3.67
N LYS A 132 -13.16 -24.76 -4.29
CA LYS A 132 -13.27 -25.09 -5.71
C LYS A 132 -12.92 -23.82 -6.51
N PRO A 133 -11.85 -23.81 -7.31
CA PRO A 133 -11.52 -22.65 -8.12
C PRO A 133 -12.60 -22.41 -9.18
N ILE A 134 -12.88 -21.14 -9.45
CA ILE A 134 -13.76 -20.69 -10.53
C ILE A 134 -13.04 -19.61 -11.33
N SER A 135 -13.12 -19.69 -12.66
CA SER A 135 -12.56 -18.65 -13.53
C SER A 135 -13.44 -17.42 -13.54
N LEU A 136 -12.83 -16.24 -13.63
CA LEU A 136 -13.52 -15.00 -13.90
C LEU A 136 -13.51 -14.74 -15.42
N GLU A 137 -14.68 -14.62 -16.00
CA GLU A 137 -14.87 -14.17 -17.37
C GLU A 137 -14.91 -12.64 -17.38
N THR A 138 -13.81 -12.02 -17.76
CA THR A 138 -13.74 -10.56 -17.96
C THR A 138 -14.03 -10.22 -19.41
N SER A 139 -15.00 -9.33 -19.65
CA SER A 139 -15.21 -8.72 -20.98
C SER A 139 -14.27 -7.55 -21.23
N ASP A 140 -13.64 -7.05 -20.17
CA ASP A 140 -12.89 -5.79 -20.17
C ASP A 140 -11.43 -6.04 -20.58
N VAL A 141 -11.02 -5.42 -21.67
CA VAL A 141 -9.62 -5.35 -22.09
C VAL A 141 -9.02 -4.14 -21.40
N PHE A 142 -8.23 -4.39 -20.34
CA PHE A 142 -7.50 -3.34 -19.65
C PHE A 142 -6.27 -2.93 -20.47
N ASP A 143 -6.20 -1.67 -20.90
CA ASP A 143 -5.08 -1.09 -21.64
C ASP A 143 -4.24 -0.16 -20.75
N GLY A 144 -3.87 -0.61 -19.56
CA GLY A 144 -3.09 0.16 -18.59
C GLY A 144 -3.79 1.45 -18.13
N PHE A 145 -2.99 2.44 -17.72
CA PHE A 145 -3.53 3.65 -17.09
C PHE A 145 -3.66 4.83 -18.06
N ILE A 146 -2.70 4.98 -18.98
CA ILE A 146 -2.63 6.13 -19.91
C ILE A 146 -2.75 5.71 -21.37
N LYS A 147 -3.17 6.63 -22.25
CA LYS A 147 -3.35 6.34 -23.68
C LYS A 147 -2.01 6.19 -24.42
N SER A 148 -1.94 5.24 -25.35
CA SER A 148 -0.73 4.85 -26.09
C SER A 148 -0.18 5.87 -27.08
N ASN A 149 -0.98 6.86 -27.48
CA ASN A 149 -0.64 7.86 -28.50
C ASN A 149 0.13 9.08 -27.96
N HIS A 150 0.63 9.05 -26.73
CA HIS A 150 1.35 10.16 -26.11
C HIS A 150 2.78 9.75 -25.71
N SER A 151 3.70 10.71 -25.77
CA SER A 151 4.99 10.63 -25.09
C SER A 151 5.06 11.64 -23.94
N PHE A 152 5.87 11.29 -22.95
CA PHE A 152 5.98 12.01 -21.70
C PHE A 152 7.44 12.33 -21.41
N MET A 153 7.65 13.48 -20.78
CA MET A 153 8.93 13.89 -20.22
C MET A 153 8.96 13.52 -18.73
N ILE A 154 10.04 12.87 -18.30
CA ILE A 154 10.22 12.39 -16.93
C ILE A 154 11.48 13.06 -16.37
N THR A 155 11.37 13.83 -15.30
CA THR A 155 12.54 14.46 -14.67
C THR A 155 13.33 13.47 -13.80
N ASP A 156 14.53 13.86 -13.37
CA ASP A 156 15.40 13.02 -12.54
C ASP A 156 14.76 12.59 -11.21
N ASP A 157 13.85 13.41 -10.67
CA ASP A 157 13.00 13.13 -9.50
C ASP A 157 11.64 12.50 -9.87
N LEU A 158 11.57 11.84 -11.03
CA LEU A 158 10.42 11.05 -11.52
C LEU A 158 9.10 11.80 -11.72
N LYS A 159 9.12 13.13 -11.80
CA LYS A 159 7.92 13.87 -12.22
C LYS A 159 7.68 13.63 -13.70
N VAL A 160 6.48 13.17 -14.01
CA VAL A 160 5.96 12.95 -15.36
C VAL A 160 5.21 14.20 -15.83
N PHE A 161 5.50 14.64 -17.05
CA PHE A 161 4.84 15.73 -17.74
C PHE A 161 4.48 15.32 -19.17
N PRO A 162 3.40 15.87 -19.77
CA PRO A 162 3.20 15.77 -21.19
C PRO A 162 4.39 16.33 -21.97
N ASN A 163 4.83 15.61 -23.00
CA ASN A 163 5.95 16.09 -23.80
C ASN A 163 5.52 17.34 -24.60
N SER A 164 6.22 18.44 -24.38
CA SER A 164 6.01 19.70 -25.08
C SER A 164 7.29 20.52 -25.08
N LEU A 165 7.52 21.28 -26.16
CA LEU A 165 8.72 22.10 -26.31
C LEU A 165 8.88 23.12 -25.17
N ASP A 166 7.78 23.73 -24.73
CA ASP A 166 7.78 24.69 -23.63
C ASP A 166 8.26 24.06 -22.31
N LYS A 167 7.82 22.83 -22.02
CA LYS A 167 8.25 22.10 -20.82
C LYS A 167 9.73 21.73 -20.89
N VAL A 168 10.22 21.26 -22.03
CA VAL A 168 11.65 20.96 -22.23
C VAL A 168 12.50 22.21 -22.00
N VAL A 169 12.12 23.34 -22.59
CA VAL A 169 12.84 24.61 -22.42
C VAL A 169 12.83 25.08 -20.97
N ASN A 170 11.69 24.95 -20.27
CA ASN A 170 11.61 25.32 -18.86
C ASN A 170 12.49 24.43 -17.98
N VAL A 171 12.46 23.12 -18.16
CA VAL A 171 13.33 22.20 -17.41
C VAL A 171 14.82 22.51 -17.63
N LEU A 172 15.22 22.84 -18.85
CA LEU A 172 16.60 23.26 -19.14
C LEU A 172 16.97 24.55 -18.39
N LYS A 173 16.08 25.55 -18.37
CA LYS A 173 16.28 26.82 -17.65
C LYS A 173 16.36 26.59 -16.13
N ASP A 174 15.43 25.82 -15.58
CA ASP A 174 15.35 25.50 -14.15
C ASP A 174 16.56 24.69 -13.68
N SER A 175 17.14 23.90 -14.59
CA SER A 175 18.39 23.17 -14.36
C SER A 175 19.65 24.04 -14.52
N GLY A 176 19.50 25.35 -14.78
CA GLY A 176 20.60 26.30 -14.93
C GLY A 176 21.41 26.17 -16.23
N ILE A 177 20.90 25.43 -17.22
CA ILE A 177 21.60 25.15 -18.47
C ILE A 177 21.45 26.35 -19.42
N ARG A 178 22.57 27.01 -19.74
CA ARG A 178 22.62 28.16 -20.66
C ARG A 178 23.10 27.81 -22.07
N ASN A 179 23.79 26.67 -22.23
CA ASN A 179 24.33 26.21 -23.51
C ASN A 179 24.12 24.69 -23.66
N THR A 180 23.59 24.27 -24.81
CA THR A 180 23.27 22.87 -25.11
C THR A 180 24.48 22.05 -25.55
N SER A 181 25.65 22.66 -25.78
CA SER A 181 26.88 21.97 -26.21
C SER A 181 27.37 20.87 -25.26
N SER A 182 26.93 20.90 -24.00
CA SER A 182 27.29 19.93 -22.95
C SER A 182 26.25 18.83 -22.75
N LEU A 183 25.12 18.91 -23.46
CA LEU A 183 24.05 17.91 -23.43
C LEU A 183 24.34 16.76 -24.37
N SER A 184 23.93 15.56 -23.97
CA SER A 184 23.90 14.42 -24.86
C SER A 184 22.66 13.57 -24.68
N GLU A 185 22.25 12.98 -25.78
CA GLU A 185 21.24 11.94 -25.79
C GLU A 185 21.85 10.60 -25.36
N MET A 186 21.07 9.84 -24.59
CA MET A 186 21.41 8.49 -24.16
C MET A 186 20.10 7.69 -24.16
N THR A 187 20.10 6.58 -24.87
CA THR A 187 18.99 5.62 -24.88
C THR A 187 19.28 4.53 -23.86
N VAL A 188 18.29 4.20 -23.04
CA VAL A 188 18.38 3.15 -22.03
C VAL A 188 17.28 2.11 -22.26
N ASN A 189 17.63 0.84 -22.16
CA ASN A 189 16.67 -0.25 -22.08
C ASN A 189 16.52 -0.63 -20.60
N ILE A 190 15.29 -0.73 -20.14
CA ILE A 190 14.98 -0.97 -18.73
C ILE A 190 14.58 -2.44 -18.57
N THR A 191 15.27 -3.12 -17.67
CA THR A 191 14.98 -4.51 -17.27
C THR A 191 14.12 -4.54 -16.01
N GLU A 192 13.49 -5.68 -15.71
CA GLU A 192 12.69 -5.89 -14.49
C GLU A 192 13.48 -5.57 -13.21
N ILE A 193 14.73 -6.03 -13.13
CA ILE A 193 15.62 -5.74 -11.99
C ILE A 193 15.83 -4.23 -11.84
N GLN A 194 16.00 -3.50 -12.95
CA GLN A 194 16.15 -2.06 -12.91
C GLN A 194 14.87 -1.34 -12.50
N VAL A 195 13.68 -1.88 -12.79
CA VAL A 195 12.41 -1.32 -12.29
C VAL A 195 12.30 -1.51 -10.77
N VAL A 196 12.74 -2.65 -10.24
CA VAL A 196 12.80 -2.86 -8.78
C VAL A 196 13.80 -1.90 -8.13
N ASP A 197 14.99 -1.73 -8.70
CA ASP A 197 15.98 -0.77 -8.20
C ASP A 197 15.45 0.68 -8.30
N LEU A 198 14.80 1.04 -9.42
CA LEU A 198 14.11 2.32 -9.62
C LEU A 198 13.07 2.57 -8.53
N PHE A 199 12.23 1.57 -8.26
CA PHE A 199 11.20 1.63 -7.23
C PHE A 199 11.82 1.86 -5.85
N LYS A 200 12.88 1.14 -5.50
CA LYS A 200 13.58 1.35 -4.21
C LYS A 200 14.18 2.77 -4.12
N PHE A 201 14.78 3.28 -5.20
CA PHE A 201 15.30 4.65 -5.24
C PHE A 201 14.21 5.71 -5.07
N CYS A 202 12.95 5.44 -5.45
CA CYS A 202 11.85 6.38 -5.21
C CYS A 202 11.72 6.76 -3.73
N PHE A 203 12.10 5.87 -2.80
CA PHE A 203 11.96 6.10 -1.37
C PHE A 203 13.11 6.88 -0.74
N CYS A 204 14.25 6.99 -1.43
CA CYS A 204 15.48 7.45 -0.80
C CYS A 204 16.29 8.44 -1.64
N SER A 205 15.98 8.61 -2.93
CA SER A 205 16.69 9.53 -3.84
C SER A 205 15.78 10.63 -4.42
N LYS A 206 16.36 11.82 -4.62
CA LYS A 206 15.81 12.95 -5.40
C LYS A 206 16.41 13.05 -6.80
N THR A 207 17.32 12.15 -7.15
CA THR A 207 18.05 12.06 -8.44
C THR A 207 18.01 10.63 -8.95
N VAL A 208 16.81 10.07 -9.01
CA VAL A 208 16.56 8.63 -9.17
C VAL A 208 17.13 8.11 -10.50
N LEU A 209 16.90 8.82 -11.61
CA LEU A 209 17.39 8.38 -12.92
C LEU A 209 18.92 8.47 -12.99
N THR A 210 19.51 9.52 -12.42
CA THR A 210 20.96 9.66 -12.30
C THR A 210 21.57 8.54 -11.48
N ASP A 211 20.99 8.24 -10.31
CA ASP A 211 21.51 7.23 -9.39
C ASP A 211 21.36 5.81 -9.96
N LEU A 212 20.30 5.56 -10.74
CA LEU A 212 20.06 4.26 -11.38
C LEU A 212 20.94 4.02 -12.61
N PHE A 213 21.10 5.03 -13.48
CA PHE A 213 21.70 4.83 -14.81
C PHE A 213 23.12 5.35 -14.97
N LEU A 214 23.53 6.35 -14.17
CA LEU A 214 24.81 7.05 -14.36
C LEU A 214 25.80 6.88 -13.21
N ARG A 215 25.34 6.47 -12.03
CA ARG A 215 26.21 6.27 -10.86
C ARG A 215 26.26 4.80 -10.47
N GLU A 216 27.43 4.34 -10.04
CA GLU A 216 27.54 3.12 -9.26
C GLU A 216 27.14 3.49 -7.82
N LEU A 217 25.92 3.07 -7.42
CA LEU A 217 25.28 3.16 -6.09
C LEU A 217 26.14 3.81 -4.97
N PRO A 218 25.76 4.98 -4.44
CA PRO A 218 26.28 5.46 -3.16
C PRO A 218 25.84 4.49 -2.05
N ARG A 219 26.78 4.04 -1.21
CA ARG A 219 26.49 3.17 -0.05
C ARG A 219 25.79 3.91 1.09
N ASP A 220 25.83 5.24 1.07
CA ASP A 220 25.26 6.10 2.11
C ASP A 220 24.20 7.01 1.49
N ILE A 221 22.95 6.52 1.45
CA ILE A 221 21.82 7.38 1.10
C ILE A 221 21.46 8.18 2.35
N SER A 222 21.80 9.47 2.32
CA SER A 222 21.49 10.40 3.41
C SER A 222 19.98 10.66 3.45
N HIS A 223 19.33 10.21 4.53
CA HIS A 223 17.95 10.60 4.84
C HIS A 223 17.90 12.03 5.34
N GLU A 224 17.52 12.98 4.49
CA GLU A 224 16.97 14.24 4.98
C GLU A 224 15.57 13.96 5.53
N SER A 225 15.47 13.65 6.82
CA SER A 225 14.18 13.62 7.50
C SER A 225 13.63 15.05 7.54
N GLY A 226 12.75 15.37 6.60
CA GLY A 226 11.96 16.59 6.63
C GLY A 226 11.15 16.65 7.92
N ARG A 227 10.91 17.85 8.45
CA ARG A 227 9.97 18.00 9.56
C ARG A 227 8.61 17.51 9.08
N ILE A 228 8.07 16.46 9.71
CA ILE A 228 6.70 16.02 9.51
C ILE A 228 5.80 17.22 9.80
N THR A 229 5.12 17.73 8.79
CA THR A 229 4.22 18.88 8.93
C THR A 229 2.78 18.43 8.83
N TYR A 230 1.95 19.03 9.68
CA TYR A 230 0.54 18.77 9.72
C TYR A 230 -0.16 19.26 8.46
N TRP A 231 -0.72 18.35 7.67
CA TRP A 231 -1.67 18.68 6.61
C TRP A 231 -3.07 18.88 7.20
N LYS A 232 -3.71 20.01 6.88
CA LYS A 232 -5.04 20.37 7.39
C LYS A 232 -6.13 19.49 6.74
N HIS A 233 -6.32 18.28 7.24
CA HIS A 233 -7.59 17.58 7.05
C HIS A 233 -8.66 18.20 7.95
N LYS A 234 -9.86 18.44 7.42
CA LYS A 234 -11.04 18.69 8.26
C LYS A 234 -11.32 17.39 9.02
N ALA A 235 -11.04 17.39 10.32
CA ALA A 235 -11.38 16.27 11.20
C ALA A 235 -12.90 16.09 11.19
N ASN A 236 -13.36 15.06 10.47
CA ASN A 236 -14.77 14.66 10.43
C ASN A 236 -15.06 13.46 11.33
N SER A 237 -14.02 12.76 11.80
CA SER A 237 -14.11 11.62 12.72
C SER A 237 -13.95 12.07 14.18
N CYS A 238 -14.86 11.63 15.05
CA CYS A 238 -14.78 11.79 16.51
C CYS A 238 -14.19 10.56 17.21
N ASP A 239 -13.77 9.54 16.46
CA ASP A 239 -13.21 8.33 17.03
C ASP A 239 -11.77 8.61 17.47
N GLU A 240 -11.41 8.13 18.66
CA GLU A 240 -10.06 8.25 19.22
C GLU A 240 -9.68 6.92 19.87
N ILE A 241 -8.43 6.51 19.66
CA ILE A 241 -7.85 5.35 20.35
C ILE A 241 -7.02 5.86 21.52
N VAL A 242 -7.32 5.37 22.72
CA VAL A 242 -6.57 5.72 23.94
C VAL A 242 -5.41 4.73 24.11
N VAL A 243 -4.19 5.27 24.19
CA VAL A 243 -2.96 4.49 24.28
C VAL A 243 -2.11 5.02 25.43
N LYS A 244 -1.47 4.11 26.16
CA LYS A 244 -0.48 4.46 27.18
C LYS A 244 0.91 4.40 26.57
N VAL A 245 1.64 5.51 26.58
CA VAL A 245 3.03 5.55 26.11
C VAL A 245 4.00 5.61 27.28
N VAL A 246 5.09 4.87 27.16
CA VAL A 246 6.24 4.93 28.07
C VAL A 246 7.35 5.69 27.36
N LEU A 247 7.75 6.81 27.95
CA LEU A 247 8.74 7.74 27.42
C LEU A 247 10.04 7.64 28.19
N ARG A 248 11.15 7.88 27.50
CA ARG A 248 12.45 8.16 28.13
C ARG A 248 12.61 9.67 28.31
N LYS A 249 12.55 10.16 29.55
CA LYS A 249 12.60 11.60 29.87
C LYS A 249 13.85 12.27 29.33
N SER A 250 15.02 11.67 29.53
CA SER A 250 16.31 12.22 29.09
C SER A 250 16.43 12.46 27.58
N LYS A 251 15.66 11.74 26.76
CA LYS A 251 15.70 11.86 25.29
C LYS A 251 14.41 12.41 24.67
N GLY A 252 13.33 12.53 25.45
CA GLY A 252 12.00 12.87 24.92
C GLY A 252 11.48 11.87 23.89
N LYS A 253 11.92 10.60 23.97
CA LYS A 253 11.63 9.55 22.99
C LYS A 253 10.63 8.54 23.55
N ILE A 254 9.66 8.12 22.75
CA ILE A 254 8.78 7.00 23.09
C ILE A 254 9.60 5.71 23.02
N LEU A 255 9.43 4.84 24.00
CA LEU A 255 10.01 3.49 23.99
C LEU A 255 8.96 2.48 23.56
N LEU A 256 7.78 2.58 24.17
CA LEU A 256 6.68 1.63 24.01
C LEU A 256 5.34 2.37 24.06
N ALA A 257 4.37 1.82 23.36
CA ALA A 257 2.97 2.21 23.40
C ALA A 257 2.12 0.95 23.67
N GLU A 258 1.32 0.98 24.73
CA GLU A 258 0.39 -0.07 25.10
C GLU A 258 -1.04 0.35 24.76
N GLY A 259 -1.72 -0.46 23.94
CA GLY A 259 -3.09 -0.22 23.49
C GLY A 259 -3.87 -1.52 23.33
N LYS A 260 -5.17 -1.43 23.08
CA LYS A 260 -6.03 -2.61 22.88
C LYS A 260 -5.96 -3.12 21.44
N GLU A 261 -6.83 -4.06 21.08
CA GLU A 261 -6.86 -4.63 19.73
C GLU A 261 -7.12 -3.58 18.64
N ASP A 262 -7.80 -2.47 18.92
CA ASP A 262 -8.03 -1.37 17.98
C ASP A 262 -6.75 -0.59 17.64
N PHE A 263 -5.83 -0.44 18.59
CA PHE A 263 -4.51 0.15 18.37
C PHE A 263 -3.63 -0.74 17.50
N ALA A 264 -3.58 -2.04 17.79
CA ALA A 264 -2.85 -2.99 16.96
C ALA A 264 -3.45 -3.06 15.53
N ASP A 265 -4.78 -3.10 15.44
CA ASP A 265 -5.51 -3.10 14.16
C ASP A 265 -5.21 -1.85 13.32
N LEU A 266 -5.14 -0.66 13.94
CA LEU A 266 -4.68 0.57 13.27
C LEU A 266 -3.29 0.37 12.65
N ILE A 267 -2.30 -0.09 13.42
CA ILE A 267 -0.92 -0.24 12.95
C ILE A 267 -0.84 -1.26 11.81
N PHE A 268 -1.47 -2.43 11.95
CA PHE A 268 -1.44 -3.45 10.92
C PHE A 268 -2.22 -3.06 9.66
N SER A 269 -3.33 -2.34 9.81
CA SER A 269 -4.13 -1.89 8.67
C SER A 269 -3.35 -0.95 7.73
N LEU A 270 -2.27 -0.31 8.20
CA LEU A 270 -1.40 0.51 7.35
C LEU A 270 -0.81 -0.27 6.17
N LEU A 271 -0.55 -1.58 6.34
CA LEU A 271 -0.02 -2.46 5.27
C LEU A 271 -1.00 -2.58 4.09
N THR A 272 -2.28 -2.35 4.31
CA THR A 272 -3.34 -2.51 3.30
C THR A 272 -3.55 -1.25 2.45
N ILE A 273 -2.95 -0.13 2.85
CA ILE A 273 -3.11 1.16 2.19
C ILE A 273 -2.26 1.20 0.91
N PRO A 274 -2.80 1.54 -0.27
CA PRO A 274 -1.99 1.79 -1.46
C PRO A 274 -1.10 3.02 -1.27
N LEU A 275 0.11 3.03 -1.82
CA LEU A 275 1.06 4.14 -1.66
C LEU A 275 0.45 5.50 -2.05
N GLY A 276 -0.30 5.55 -3.15
CA GLY A 276 -1.03 6.75 -3.57
C GLY A 276 -2.05 7.21 -2.53
N GLY A 277 -2.72 6.28 -1.85
CA GLY A 277 -3.65 6.59 -0.75
C GLY A 277 -2.93 7.15 0.47
N ALA A 278 -1.77 6.58 0.83
CA ALA A 278 -0.91 7.12 1.88
C ALA A 278 -0.46 8.56 1.55
N LEU A 279 -0.06 8.82 0.30
CA LEU A 279 0.34 10.15 -0.16
C LEU A 279 -0.84 11.14 -0.20
N GLN A 280 -2.03 10.69 -0.61
CA GLN A 280 -3.26 11.50 -0.56
C GLN A 280 -3.57 11.94 0.87
N LEU A 281 -3.49 11.02 1.84
CA LEU A 281 -3.67 11.32 3.26
C LEU A 281 -2.66 12.36 3.77
N MET A 282 -1.44 12.37 3.22
CA MET A 282 -0.38 13.32 3.56
C MET A 282 -0.40 14.61 2.74
N GLY A 283 -1.39 14.80 1.84
CA GLY A 283 -1.45 15.95 0.93
C GLY A 283 -0.28 16.00 -0.08
N GLY A 284 0.27 14.84 -0.46
CA GLY A 284 1.40 14.72 -1.39
C GLY A 284 2.72 15.26 -0.84
N CYS A 285 2.89 15.25 0.50
CA CYS A 285 4.06 15.76 1.21
C CYS A 285 4.59 14.73 2.21
N SER A 286 4.97 13.55 1.72
CA SER A 286 5.60 12.52 2.55
C SER A 286 7.03 12.89 2.96
N TYR A 287 7.72 13.72 2.18
CA TYR A 287 9.17 13.99 2.28
C TYR A 287 10.05 12.76 2.02
N VAL A 288 9.49 11.75 1.37
CA VAL A 288 10.15 10.50 0.99
C VAL A 288 10.66 10.62 -0.45
N GLY A 289 11.98 10.56 -0.64
CA GLY A 289 12.65 10.53 -1.95
C GLY A 289 11.96 11.34 -3.06
N SER A 290 11.45 10.62 -4.08
CA SER A 290 10.79 11.15 -5.28
C SER A 290 9.31 10.77 -5.39
N VAL A 291 8.73 10.04 -4.42
CA VAL A 291 7.33 9.58 -4.50
C VAL A 291 6.32 10.73 -4.51
N ASP A 292 6.62 11.83 -3.81
CA ASP A 292 5.77 13.04 -3.81
C ASP A 292 5.70 13.67 -5.21
N GLY A 293 6.81 13.65 -5.95
CA GLY A 293 6.87 14.17 -7.32
C GLY A 293 6.03 13.32 -8.26
N LEU A 294 6.17 12.00 -8.15
CA LEU A 294 5.41 11.03 -8.93
C LEU A 294 3.90 11.12 -8.68
N TYR A 295 3.48 11.20 -7.41
CA TYR A 295 2.06 11.37 -7.06
C TYR A 295 1.48 12.68 -7.59
N LYS A 296 2.21 13.80 -7.43
CA LYS A 296 1.80 15.10 -7.98
C LYS A 296 1.64 15.04 -9.49
N SER A 297 2.52 14.33 -10.19
CA SER A 297 2.39 14.15 -11.63
C SER A 297 1.08 13.50 -12.03
N VAL A 298 0.59 12.50 -11.30
CA VAL A 298 -0.70 11.88 -11.59
C VAL A 298 -1.88 12.82 -11.29
N VAL A 299 -1.81 13.55 -10.18
CA VAL A 299 -2.85 14.53 -9.80
C VAL A 299 -2.95 15.68 -10.79
N ASP A 300 -1.81 16.22 -11.24
CA ASP A 300 -1.73 17.38 -12.13
C ASP A 300 -1.96 17.03 -13.61
N LEU A 301 -1.73 15.77 -14.01
CA LEU A 301 -1.89 15.34 -15.40
C LEU A 301 -3.37 15.38 -15.81
N ASP A 302 -3.68 15.98 -16.96
CA ASP A 302 -5.07 16.12 -17.41
C ASP A 302 -5.76 14.77 -17.69
N GLU A 303 -7.08 14.72 -17.51
CA GLU A 303 -7.87 13.50 -17.71
C GLU A 303 -7.78 12.92 -19.13
N HIS A 304 -7.51 13.74 -20.15
CA HIS A 304 -7.42 13.24 -21.52
C HIS A 304 -6.24 12.29 -21.77
N TYR A 305 -5.20 12.31 -20.92
CA TYR A 305 -4.06 11.40 -21.02
C TYR A 305 -4.37 9.99 -20.49
N PHE A 306 -5.39 9.85 -19.63
CA PHE A 306 -5.78 8.56 -19.06
C PHE A 306 -6.67 7.77 -20.01
N THR A 307 -6.67 6.44 -19.89
CA THR A 307 -7.52 5.53 -20.67
C THR A 307 -9.00 5.85 -20.44
N THR A 308 -9.39 6.03 -19.18
CA THR A 308 -10.72 6.50 -18.78
C THR A 308 -10.66 7.51 -17.64
N LYS A 309 -11.78 8.22 -17.42
CA LYS A 309 -11.90 9.16 -16.30
C LYS A 309 -11.88 8.43 -14.95
N GLU A 310 -12.47 7.24 -14.90
CA GLU A 310 -12.51 6.38 -13.72
C GLU A 310 -11.09 5.99 -13.28
N VAL A 311 -10.20 5.68 -14.21
CA VAL A 311 -8.79 5.36 -13.90
C VAL A 311 -8.10 6.54 -13.23
N LYS A 312 -8.23 7.76 -13.77
CA LYS A 312 -7.65 8.96 -13.14
C LYS A 312 -8.22 9.17 -11.74
N ASN A 313 -9.54 9.02 -11.58
CA ASN A 313 -10.19 9.18 -10.28
C ASN A 313 -9.65 8.19 -9.24
N LYS A 314 -9.37 6.94 -9.63
CA LYS A 314 -8.76 5.93 -8.73
C LYS A 314 -7.36 6.31 -8.23
N PHE A 315 -6.63 7.21 -8.89
CA PHE A 315 -5.36 7.74 -8.36
C PHE A 315 -5.53 8.99 -7.49
N VAL A 316 -6.50 9.84 -7.81
CA VAL A 316 -6.79 11.07 -7.04
C VAL A 316 -7.53 10.75 -5.75
N ASP A 317 -8.35 9.71 -5.77
CA ASP A 317 -9.07 9.14 -4.63
C ASP A 317 -8.85 7.61 -4.53
N PRO A 318 -7.65 7.18 -4.09
CA PRO A 318 -7.31 5.77 -4.01
C PRO A 318 -8.18 5.00 -3.04
N LEU A 319 -8.64 3.84 -3.51
CA LEU A 319 -9.46 2.92 -2.75
C LEU A 319 -8.62 1.73 -2.30
N LEU A 320 -8.93 1.21 -1.11
CA LEU A 320 -8.44 -0.10 -0.69
C LEU A 320 -9.10 -1.17 -1.54
N ALA A 321 -8.41 -2.30 -1.71
CA ALA A 321 -9.01 -3.44 -2.38
C ALA A 321 -10.33 -3.86 -1.69
N PRO A 322 -11.30 -4.38 -2.44
CA PRO A 322 -12.50 -4.94 -1.87
C PRO A 322 -12.17 -6.01 -0.80
N GLN A 323 -12.97 -6.15 0.27
CA GLN A 323 -12.80 -7.05 1.44
C GLN A 323 -11.79 -6.58 2.51
N TYR A 324 -10.99 -5.55 2.24
CA TYR A 324 -10.12 -4.95 3.25
C TYR A 324 -10.92 -4.03 4.16
N LYS A 325 -10.44 -3.84 5.38
CA LYS A 325 -11.02 -2.89 6.34
C LYS A 325 -9.91 -2.00 6.86
N LEU A 326 -10.20 -0.71 6.94
CA LEU A 326 -9.28 0.27 7.49
C LEU A 326 -9.80 0.72 8.85
N SER A 327 -8.90 1.12 9.73
CA SER A 327 -9.30 1.83 10.95
C SER A 327 -10.14 3.06 10.59
N ASN A 328 -11.25 3.28 11.30
CA ASN A 328 -12.12 4.45 11.15
C ASN A 328 -11.39 5.80 11.34
N LEU A 329 -10.15 5.76 11.87
CA LEU A 329 -9.30 6.94 11.99
C LEU A 329 -8.75 7.43 10.66
N LEU A 330 -8.62 6.57 9.64
CA LEU A 330 -8.04 6.94 8.36
C LEU A 330 -9.15 7.06 7.30
N PRO A 331 -9.36 8.23 6.69
CA PRO A 331 -10.50 8.50 5.80
C PRO A 331 -10.25 7.98 4.37
N LEU A 332 -9.91 6.70 4.21
CA LEU A 332 -9.89 6.04 2.91
C LEU A 332 -11.08 5.09 2.81
N SER A 333 -11.62 4.98 1.60
CA SER A 333 -12.73 4.07 1.31
C SER A 333 -12.22 2.76 0.74
N CYS A 334 -13.01 1.70 0.92
CA CYS A 334 -12.79 0.43 0.24
C CYS A 334 -13.55 0.42 -1.08
N ASP A 335 -12.98 -0.18 -2.11
CA ASP A 335 -13.69 -0.37 -3.36
C ASP A 335 -14.84 -1.37 -3.18
N ASN A 336 -15.90 -1.18 -3.95
CA ASN A 336 -17.05 -2.07 -3.89
C ASN A 336 -16.77 -3.34 -4.70
N PHE A 337 -17.24 -4.48 -4.21
CA PHE A 337 -17.23 -5.67 -5.08
C PHE A 337 -18.15 -5.45 -6.27
N PRO A 338 -17.68 -5.81 -7.48
CA PRO A 338 -18.59 -6.01 -8.60
C PRO A 338 -19.63 -7.06 -8.23
N ASN A 339 -20.88 -6.82 -8.65
CA ASN A 339 -21.92 -7.82 -8.56
C ASN A 339 -21.63 -8.92 -9.59
N TYR A 340 -21.09 -10.04 -9.13
CA TYR A 340 -20.85 -11.19 -9.98
C TYR A 340 -22.06 -12.12 -10.01
N PHE A 341 -22.18 -12.82 -11.13
CA PHE A 341 -23.06 -13.95 -11.34
C PHE A 341 -22.23 -15.19 -11.66
N CYS A 342 -22.68 -16.33 -11.18
CA CYS A 342 -22.16 -17.64 -11.56
C CYS A 342 -22.91 -18.09 -12.81
N TYR A 343 -22.20 -18.18 -13.95
CA TYR A 343 -22.72 -18.72 -15.19
C TYR A 343 -22.47 -20.23 -15.26
N LEU A 344 -23.52 -20.99 -15.50
CA LEU A 344 -23.53 -22.45 -15.48
C LEU A 344 -23.81 -22.97 -16.89
N ILE A 345 -22.97 -23.90 -17.37
CA ILE A 345 -23.16 -24.55 -18.69
C ILE A 345 -23.50 -26.04 -18.49
N SER A 346 -24.63 -26.48 -19.04
CA SER A 346 -25.05 -27.90 -19.07
C SER A 346 -24.71 -28.55 -20.41
N ASN A 347 -24.02 -29.70 -20.37
CA ASN A 347 -23.65 -30.47 -21.56
C ASN A 347 -24.39 -31.81 -21.61
N GLY A 348 -25.73 -31.83 -21.45
CA GLY A 348 -26.60 -33.00 -21.75
C GLY A 348 -26.39 -34.30 -20.95
N LEU A 349 -25.25 -34.48 -20.29
CA LEU A 349 -24.82 -35.60 -19.43
C LEU A 349 -24.54 -35.15 -17.99
N GLY A 350 -24.58 -33.84 -17.74
CA GLY A 350 -24.27 -33.16 -16.48
C GLY A 350 -23.88 -31.69 -16.70
N PHE A 351 -23.70 -30.94 -15.61
CA PHE A 351 -23.13 -29.58 -15.62
C PHE A 351 -21.62 -29.67 -15.36
N GLU A 352 -20.79 -29.14 -16.25
CA GLU A 352 -19.34 -29.41 -16.19
C GLU A 352 -18.47 -28.18 -15.88
N THR A 353 -18.89 -26.96 -16.24
CA THR A 353 -18.02 -25.77 -16.00
C THR A 353 -18.81 -24.53 -15.66
N CYS A 354 -18.34 -23.81 -14.63
CA CYS A 354 -18.89 -22.55 -14.15
C CYS A 354 -17.84 -21.44 -14.31
N CYS A 355 -18.25 -20.23 -14.69
CA CYS A 355 -17.41 -19.02 -14.59
C CYS A 355 -18.16 -17.93 -13.82
N LEU A 356 -17.41 -17.02 -13.20
CA LEU A 356 -17.94 -15.76 -12.69
C LEU A 356 -18.01 -14.75 -13.83
N THR A 357 -19.07 -13.97 -13.89
CA THR A 357 -19.21 -12.87 -14.86
C THR A 357 -19.86 -11.68 -14.18
N SER A 358 -19.45 -10.46 -14.55
CA SER A 358 -20.09 -9.22 -14.10
C SER A 358 -21.35 -8.87 -14.89
N MET A 359 -21.61 -9.58 -16.00
CA MET A 359 -22.77 -9.37 -16.86
C MET A 359 -23.83 -10.46 -16.66
N TYR A 360 -25.08 -10.05 -16.53
CA TYR A 360 -26.18 -11.01 -16.56
C TYR A 360 -26.36 -11.54 -17.99
N LYS A 361 -26.23 -12.86 -18.16
CA LYS A 361 -26.44 -13.53 -19.46
C LYS A 361 -27.86 -14.12 -19.47
N GLU A 362 -28.66 -13.69 -20.43
CA GLU A 362 -29.99 -14.26 -20.65
C GLU A 362 -29.89 -15.71 -21.14
N ASP A 363 -30.87 -16.50 -20.73
CA ASP A 363 -30.94 -17.95 -20.81
C ASP A 363 -30.93 -18.44 -22.29
N GLU A 364 -29.82 -19.04 -22.72
CA GLU A 364 -29.82 -19.90 -23.91
C GLU A 364 -30.08 -21.32 -23.44
N SER A 365 -30.92 -22.08 -24.16
CA SER A 365 -31.31 -23.44 -23.78
C SER A 365 -30.09 -24.24 -23.30
N PHE A 366 -30.09 -24.61 -22.01
CA PHE A 366 -29.04 -25.34 -21.25
C PHE A 366 -28.01 -24.50 -20.47
N SER A 367 -28.19 -23.18 -20.28
CA SER A 367 -27.37 -22.38 -19.37
C SER A 367 -28.18 -21.69 -18.25
N GLY A 368 -27.52 -21.19 -17.21
CA GLY A 368 -28.19 -20.50 -16.10
C GLY A 368 -27.29 -19.47 -15.43
N CYS A 369 -27.84 -18.33 -15.04
CA CYS A 369 -27.11 -17.23 -14.40
C CYS A 369 -27.61 -17.03 -12.96
N VAL A 370 -26.76 -17.33 -11.97
CA VAL A 370 -27.14 -17.30 -10.55
C VAL A 370 -26.39 -16.18 -9.85
N SER A 371 -27.09 -15.35 -9.07
CA SER A 371 -26.45 -14.27 -8.30
C SER A 371 -25.39 -14.83 -7.34
N SER A 372 -24.24 -14.17 -7.25
CA SER A 372 -23.19 -14.53 -6.30
C SER A 372 -23.15 -13.58 -5.10
N LYS A 373 -22.64 -14.05 -3.97
CA LYS A 373 -22.41 -13.23 -2.77
C LYS A 373 -21.02 -13.51 -2.21
N PHE A 374 -20.23 -12.45 -2.04
CA PHE A 374 -18.93 -12.56 -1.38
C PHE A 374 -19.07 -12.85 0.11
N VAL A 375 -18.25 -13.77 0.58
CA VAL A 375 -18.07 -14.03 2.01
C VAL A 375 -17.01 -13.07 2.54
N ASP A 376 -17.37 -12.27 3.55
CA ASP A 376 -16.42 -11.37 4.23
C ASP A 376 -15.31 -12.21 4.90
N PRO A 377 -14.02 -12.04 4.55
CA PRO A 377 -12.95 -12.83 5.12
C PRO A 377 -12.70 -12.54 6.60
N LEU A 378 -13.17 -11.40 7.10
CA LEU A 378 -13.08 -11.04 8.53
C LEU A 378 -14.28 -11.57 9.32
N SER A 379 -15.35 -12.00 8.63
CA SER A 379 -16.49 -12.62 9.29
C SER A 379 -16.11 -14.01 9.82
N ASP A 380 -16.36 -14.19 11.11
CA ASP A 380 -16.29 -15.49 11.78
C ASP A 380 -17.72 -15.79 12.24
N PRO A 381 -18.35 -16.91 11.80
CA PRO A 381 -19.72 -17.25 12.20
C PRO A 381 -19.89 -17.40 13.72
N SER A 382 -18.78 -17.53 14.47
CA SER A 382 -18.76 -17.62 15.93
C SER A 382 -18.49 -16.28 16.66
N LYS A 383 -18.12 -15.20 15.96
CA LYS A 383 -17.71 -13.93 16.59
C LYS A 383 -18.18 -12.67 15.84
N ASN A 384 -18.79 -11.73 16.56
CA ASN A 384 -19.12 -10.39 16.05
C ASN A 384 -17.88 -9.50 15.99
N GLY A 385 -17.64 -8.78 14.89
CA GLY A 385 -16.57 -7.78 14.76
C GLY A 385 -15.81 -7.83 13.43
N GLU A 386 -15.13 -6.72 13.13
CA GLU A 386 -14.69 -6.35 11.78
C GLU A 386 -13.19 -6.00 11.72
N ARG A 387 -12.37 -6.63 12.56
CA ARG A 387 -10.94 -6.30 12.73
C ARG A 387 -10.04 -7.47 12.33
N TYR A 388 -8.80 -7.21 11.96
CA TYR A 388 -7.79 -8.25 11.75
C TYR A 388 -7.36 -8.90 13.05
N ILE A 389 -7.32 -8.10 14.13
CA ILE A 389 -6.81 -8.52 15.43
C ILE A 389 -7.94 -9.01 16.33
N LYS A 390 -7.67 -10.12 17.02
CA LYS A 390 -8.60 -10.76 17.95
C LYS A 390 -8.57 -10.06 19.30
N GLY A 391 -9.71 -9.45 19.63
CA GLY A 391 -9.98 -8.93 20.97
C GLY A 391 -10.77 -9.90 21.87
N PRO A 392 -10.86 -9.61 23.17
CA PRO A 392 -10.18 -8.51 23.86
C PRO A 392 -8.75 -8.89 24.29
N THR A 393 -7.74 -8.20 23.76
CA THR A 393 -6.31 -8.43 24.07
C THR A 393 -5.57 -7.09 24.06
N THR A 394 -4.58 -6.92 24.94
CA THR A 394 -3.70 -5.74 24.94
C THR A 394 -2.44 -6.04 24.15
N TYR A 395 -1.97 -5.06 23.39
CA TYR A 395 -0.78 -5.11 22.55
C TYR A 395 0.19 -4.01 22.92
N ILE A 396 1.46 -4.24 22.63
CA ILE A 396 2.55 -3.29 22.80
C ILE A 396 3.20 -3.06 21.45
N ALA A 397 3.40 -1.79 21.10
CA ALA A 397 4.18 -1.34 19.97
C ALA A 397 5.45 -0.63 20.45
N THR A 398 6.61 -0.99 19.88
CA THR A 398 7.84 -0.19 20.05
C THR A 398 7.78 1.09 19.22
N ASP A 399 8.75 1.99 19.40
CA ASP A 399 8.82 3.25 18.64
C ASP A 399 8.93 3.06 17.12
N ASP A 400 9.56 1.97 16.69
CA ASP A 400 9.64 1.52 15.30
C ASP A 400 8.46 0.63 14.89
N LEU A 401 7.38 0.61 15.67
CA LEU A 401 6.13 -0.11 15.37
C LEU A 401 6.27 -1.65 15.30
N VAL A 402 7.19 -2.24 16.07
CA VAL A 402 7.14 -3.69 16.32
C VAL A 402 5.99 -3.97 17.28
N VAL A 403 4.97 -4.70 16.81
CA VAL A 403 3.74 -4.99 17.55
C VAL A 403 3.75 -6.42 18.08
N THR A 404 3.54 -6.58 19.39
CA THR A 404 3.45 -7.89 20.05
C THR A 404 2.31 -7.91 21.08
N PRO A 405 1.77 -9.09 21.45
CA PRO A 405 0.87 -9.20 22.59
C PRO A 405 1.54 -8.69 23.87
N SER A 406 0.79 -7.96 24.70
CA SER A 406 1.32 -7.38 25.93
C SER A 406 1.84 -8.47 26.88
N SER A 407 3.09 -8.32 27.31
CA SER A 407 3.77 -9.21 28.24
C SER A 407 4.70 -8.39 29.12
N SER A 408 4.41 -8.35 30.42
CA SER A 408 5.25 -7.64 31.39
C SER A 408 6.68 -8.19 31.41
N ILE A 409 6.88 -9.48 31.14
CA ILE A 409 8.20 -10.10 31.02
C ILE A 409 8.94 -9.54 29.79
N SER A 410 8.27 -9.45 28.64
CA SER A 410 8.86 -8.91 27.41
C SER A 410 9.23 -7.43 27.56
N VAL A 411 8.36 -6.64 28.19
CA VAL A 411 8.63 -5.22 28.51
C VAL A 411 9.85 -5.08 29.41
N MET A 412 9.90 -5.84 30.51
CA MET A 412 11.03 -5.79 31.43
C MET A 412 12.33 -6.25 30.75
N SER A 413 12.27 -7.30 29.92
CA SER A 413 13.42 -7.76 29.14
C SER A 413 13.96 -6.68 28.20
N LEU A 414 13.07 -5.95 27.51
CA LEU A 414 13.46 -4.84 26.65
C LEU A 414 14.07 -3.67 27.44
N LEU A 415 13.47 -3.30 28.58
CA LEU A 415 14.01 -2.23 29.43
C LEU A 415 15.40 -2.57 29.98
N ILE A 416 15.61 -3.84 30.36
CA ILE A 416 16.91 -4.36 30.80
C ILE A 416 17.91 -4.33 29.64
N SER A 417 17.54 -4.78 28.44
CA SER A 417 18.44 -4.83 27.29
C SER A 417 18.88 -3.44 26.83
N MET A 418 18.01 -2.43 26.96
CA MET A 418 18.32 -1.03 26.68
C MET A 418 19.11 -0.33 27.79
N ASN A 419 19.29 -0.98 28.96
CA ASN A 419 19.96 -0.44 30.14
C ASN A 419 19.41 0.95 30.56
N ILE A 420 18.09 1.11 30.56
CA ILE A 420 17.41 2.38 30.89
C ILE A 420 17.05 2.38 32.39
N PRO A 421 17.48 3.39 33.18
CA PRO A 421 17.05 3.50 34.56
C PRO A 421 15.54 3.70 34.66
N VAL A 422 14.87 2.98 35.57
CA VAL A 422 13.41 3.12 35.79
C VAL A 422 13.03 4.56 36.14
N ALA A 423 13.91 5.27 36.86
CA ALA A 423 13.71 6.68 37.19
C ALA A 423 13.68 7.62 35.97
N ASP A 424 14.16 7.18 34.80
CA ASP A 424 14.13 7.92 33.53
C ASP A 424 12.86 7.61 32.70
N LEU A 425 12.00 6.71 33.17
CA LEU A 425 10.75 6.36 32.51
C LEU A 425 9.61 7.28 32.96
N LEU A 426 8.73 7.61 32.02
CA LEU A 426 7.50 8.38 32.26
C LEU A 426 6.34 7.74 31.49
N GLU A 427 5.31 7.28 32.21
CA GLU A 427 4.05 6.86 31.61
C GLU A 427 3.20 8.09 31.30
N LYS A 428 2.55 8.09 30.14
CA LYS A 428 1.60 9.12 29.73
C LYS A 428 0.49 8.51 28.89
N GLU A 429 -0.74 8.91 29.16
CA GLU A 429 -1.87 8.57 28.29
C GLU A 429 -1.96 9.57 27.12
N VAL A 430 -2.17 9.06 25.91
CA VAL A 430 -2.36 9.84 24.69
C VAL A 430 -3.60 9.34 23.94
N ARG A 431 -4.19 10.25 23.16
CA ARG A 431 -5.34 9.97 22.29
C ARG A 431 -4.86 10.06 20.85
N ILE A 432 -5.07 8.99 20.09
CA ILE A 432 -4.74 8.90 18.68
C ILE A 432 -6.04 9.11 17.91
N GLY A 433 -6.19 10.28 17.30
CA GLY A 433 -7.24 10.56 16.34
C GLY A 433 -6.73 10.39 14.90
N MET A 434 -7.53 10.84 13.94
CA MET A 434 -7.16 10.84 12.51
C MET A 434 -5.83 11.53 12.24
N VAL A 435 -5.56 12.66 12.92
CA VAL A 435 -4.34 13.44 12.71
C VAL A 435 -3.11 12.63 13.12
N GLU A 436 -3.13 12.07 14.32
CA GLU A 436 -2.06 11.24 14.85
C GLU A 436 -1.86 9.98 14.00
N ALA A 437 -2.94 9.35 13.53
CA ALA A 437 -2.87 8.18 12.65
C ALA A 437 -2.14 8.48 11.33
N VAL A 438 -2.45 9.61 10.68
CA VAL A 438 -1.75 10.03 9.44
C VAL A 438 -0.28 10.37 9.72
N LEU A 439 0.03 11.01 10.86
CA LEU A 439 1.41 11.32 11.23
C LEU A 439 2.22 10.06 11.55
N ILE A 440 1.62 9.05 12.18
CA ILE A 440 2.25 7.73 12.40
C ILE A 440 2.52 7.05 11.06
N LEU A 441 1.55 7.05 10.13
CA LEU A 441 1.71 6.52 8.77
C LEU A 441 2.83 7.24 8.00
N GLN A 442 2.92 8.56 8.10
CA GLN A 442 3.99 9.32 7.47
C GLN A 442 5.36 8.99 8.09
N ALA A 443 5.41 8.90 9.41
CA ALA A 443 6.63 8.56 10.12
C ALA A 443 7.07 7.11 9.81
N SER A 444 6.14 6.18 9.57
CA SER A 444 6.47 4.79 9.27
C SER A 444 7.13 4.59 7.90
N LEU A 445 6.90 5.51 6.96
CA LEU A 445 7.55 5.52 5.64
C LEU A 445 8.93 6.20 5.65
N THR A 446 9.26 6.96 6.70
CA THR A 446 10.44 7.85 6.72
C THR A 446 11.43 7.52 7.84
N SER A 447 11.02 6.78 8.88
CA SER A 447 11.81 6.64 10.10
C SER A 447 11.50 5.36 10.87
N THR A 448 12.45 4.91 11.68
CA THR A 448 12.26 3.92 12.75
C THR A 448 11.80 4.55 14.08
N SER A 449 11.63 5.88 14.16
CA SER A 449 11.11 6.54 15.37
C SER A 449 9.68 7.02 15.16
N ALA A 450 8.84 6.12 14.62
CA ALA A 450 7.55 6.47 14.06
C ALA A 450 6.55 6.97 15.11
N LEU A 451 6.48 6.36 16.28
CA LEU A 451 5.59 6.84 17.36
C LEU A 451 6.08 8.19 17.89
N THR A 452 7.38 8.33 18.14
CA THR A 452 7.97 9.57 18.67
C THR A 452 7.72 10.74 17.73
N LEU A 453 7.92 10.55 16.42
CA LEU A 453 7.67 11.58 15.43
C LEU A 453 6.18 11.85 15.25
N GLY A 454 5.37 10.79 15.11
CA GLY A 454 3.94 10.86 14.85
C GLY A 454 3.12 11.46 16.00
N LEU A 455 3.60 11.30 17.25
CA LEU A 455 2.93 11.78 18.47
C LEU A 455 3.66 12.97 19.12
N SER A 456 4.69 13.52 18.47
CA SER A 456 5.58 14.54 19.05
C SER A 456 4.85 15.76 19.63
N HIS A 457 3.79 16.23 19.00
CA HIS A 457 2.99 17.37 19.47
C HIS A 457 2.25 17.08 20.78
N LEU A 458 1.90 15.83 21.04
CA LEU A 458 1.25 15.41 22.28
C LEU A 458 2.25 15.31 23.45
N LEU A 459 3.54 15.17 23.17
CA LEU A 459 4.57 14.99 24.19
C LEU A 459 4.93 16.28 24.92
N THR A 460 4.82 17.44 24.26
CA THR A 460 5.30 18.76 24.73
C THR A 460 4.53 19.41 25.90
N LYS A 461 3.46 18.79 26.42
CA LYS A 461 2.62 19.37 27.50
C LYS A 461 3.07 19.07 28.95
N VAL A 462 4.33 18.71 29.21
CA VAL A 462 4.81 18.60 30.59
C VAL A 462 5.28 19.98 31.06
N LYS A 463 4.35 20.80 31.56
CA LYS A 463 4.72 21.77 32.59
C LYS A 463 4.86 20.96 33.89
N GLU A 464 6.08 20.79 34.35
CA GLU A 464 6.35 20.36 35.72
C GLU A 464 5.73 21.41 36.65
N ASN A 465 4.84 20.95 37.54
CA ASN A 465 4.38 21.73 38.69
C ASN A 465 5.29 21.46 39.88
#